data_AF-A0A7V9PET2-F1
#
_entry.id   AF-A0A7V9PET2-F1
#
_cell.length_a   1.000
_cell.length_b   1.000
_cell.length_c   1.000
_cell.angle_alpha   90.00
_cell.angle_beta   90.00
_cell.angle_gamma   90.00
#
_symmetry.space_group_name_H-M   'P 1'
#
loop_
_entity.id
_entity.type
_entity.pdbx_description
1 polymer ?
#
loop_
_entity_poly.entity_id
_entity_poly.type
_entity_poly.pdbx_seq_one_letter_code
_entity_poly.pdbx_strand_id
1 'polypeptide(L)' 'PLSPRDWLAPGGAVVLDDFTPRTGWPPLLDGAPDRPRLHWLEHPDLCTTEVVTGPASATLVGILR' A
#
# COMPACT_ATOMS: atom_id res chain seq x y z
N PRO A 1 -0.90 12.75 -7.68
CA PRO A 1 -0.50 11.92 -6.53
C PRO A 1 0.80 12.44 -5.93
N LEU A 2 1.07 12.17 -4.64
CA LEU A 2 2.37 12.43 -4.03
C LEU A 2 3.45 11.59 -4.74
N SER A 3 4.63 12.16 -4.95
CA SER A 3 5.80 11.46 -5.47
C SER A 3 6.63 10.98 -4.27
N PRO A 4 6.80 9.68 -4.03
CA PRO A 4 7.58 9.21 -2.88
C PRO A 4 9.03 9.74 -2.85
N ARG A 5 9.62 9.98 -4.03
CA ARG A 5 10.98 10.53 -4.15
C ARG A 5 11.12 11.94 -3.61
N ASP A 6 10.04 12.72 -3.60
CA ASP A 6 10.08 14.11 -3.13
C ASP A 6 9.94 14.21 -1.60
N TRP A 7 9.50 13.13 -0.95
CA TRP A 7 9.12 13.13 0.47
C TRP A 7 9.92 12.16 1.32
N LEU A 8 10.51 11.11 0.74
CA LEU A 8 11.30 10.12 1.47
C LEU A 8 12.79 10.40 1.32
N ALA A 9 13.49 10.42 2.46
CA ALA A 9 14.95 10.34 2.48
C ALA A 9 15.42 8.94 2.02
N PRO A 10 16.71 8.77 1.63
CA PRO A 10 17.27 7.45 1.36
C PRO A 10 17.03 6.47 2.52
N GLY A 11 16.49 5.29 2.21
CA GLY A 11 16.09 4.29 3.21
C GLY A 11 14.78 4.61 3.96
N GLY A 12 14.09 5.69 3.60
CA GLY A 12 12.80 6.07 4.15
C GLY A 12 11.68 5.11 3.77
N ALA A 13 10.64 5.08 4.60
CA ALA A 13 9.46 4.25 4.43
C ALA A 13 8.18 5.10 4.39
N VAL A 14 7.18 4.59 3.68
CA VAL A 14 5.80 5.06 3.74
C VAL A 14 4.96 3.98 4.41
N VAL A 15 4.06 4.42 5.29
CA VAL A 15 3.08 3.57 5.98
C VAL A 15 1.71 4.15 5.71
N LEU A 16 0.83 3.35 5.12
CA LEU A 16 -0.54 3.75 4.77
C LEU A 16 -1.50 2.84 5.51
N ASP A 17 -2.24 3.44 6.43
CA ASP A 17 -3.17 2.74 7.30
C ASP A 17 -4.61 2.74 6.74
N ASP A 18 -5.56 2.20 7.49
CA ASP A 18 -7.00 2.16 7.19
C ASP A 18 -7.41 1.26 6.00
N PHE A 19 -6.69 0.16 5.78
CA PHE A 19 -7.15 -0.89 4.85
C PHE A 19 -7.83 -2.05 5.60
N THR A 20 -8.82 -2.68 4.98
CA THR A 20 -9.31 -4.01 5.39
C THR A 20 -8.50 -5.09 4.69
N PRO A 21 -8.08 -6.20 5.33
CA PRO A 21 -7.24 -7.24 4.72
C PRO A 21 -7.73 -7.68 3.34
N ARG A 22 -6.81 -7.78 2.35
CA ARG A 22 -7.20 -8.28 1.03
C ARG A 22 -7.46 -9.79 1.12
N THR A 23 -8.49 -10.25 0.42
CA THR A 23 -8.88 -11.67 0.41
C THR A 23 -8.38 -12.42 -0.84
N GLY A 24 -7.81 -11.70 -1.82
CA GLY A 24 -7.32 -12.26 -3.06
C GLY A 24 -6.65 -11.22 -3.97
N TRP A 25 -6.42 -11.61 -5.22
CA TRP A 25 -5.89 -10.74 -6.28
C TRP A 25 -6.78 -10.78 -7.53
N PRO A 26 -7.14 -9.63 -8.15
CA PRO A 26 -6.85 -8.27 -7.66
C PRO A 26 -7.57 -7.98 -6.34
N PRO A 27 -7.04 -7.09 -5.49
CA PRO A 27 -7.72 -6.67 -4.28
C PRO A 27 -8.99 -5.91 -4.65
N LEU A 28 -10.08 -6.17 -3.92
CA LEU A 28 -11.37 -5.54 -4.14
C LEU A 28 -11.79 -4.71 -2.92
N LEU A 29 -12.44 -3.60 -3.18
CA LEU A 29 -13.18 -2.78 -2.23
C LEU A 29 -14.60 -2.60 -2.79
N ASP A 30 -15.61 -3.00 -2.03
CA ASP A 30 -17.02 -2.94 -2.43
C ASP A 30 -17.31 -3.57 -3.81
N GLY A 31 -16.64 -4.69 -4.11
CA GLY A 31 -16.82 -5.45 -5.36
C GLY A 31 -16.09 -4.88 -6.58
N ALA A 32 -15.37 -3.77 -6.45
CA ALA A 32 -14.56 -3.18 -7.50
C ALA A 32 -13.06 -3.22 -7.16
N PRO A 33 -12.13 -3.16 -8.14
CA PRO A 33 -10.70 -3.09 -7.85
C PRO A 33 -10.36 -1.94 -6.89
N ASP A 34 -9.65 -2.27 -5.81
CA ASP A 34 -9.17 -1.32 -4.81
C ASP A 34 -8.03 -0.48 -5.40
N ARG A 35 -8.39 0.59 -6.12
CA ARG A 35 -7.44 1.44 -6.85
C ARG A 35 -6.43 2.13 -5.94
N PRO A 36 -6.81 2.69 -4.76
CA PRO A 36 -5.83 3.24 -3.83
C PRO A 36 -4.80 2.20 -3.38
N ARG A 37 -5.22 0.98 -2.99
CA ARG A 37 -4.28 -0.09 -2.63
C ARG A 37 -3.37 -0.45 -3.80
N LEU A 38 -3.93 -0.68 -4.98
CA LEU A 38 -3.17 -1.05 -6.18
C LEU A 38 -2.14 0.02 -6.55
N HIS A 39 -2.50 1.30 -6.46
CA HIS A 39 -1.60 2.41 -6.74
C HIS A 39 -0.31 2.34 -5.91
N TRP A 40 -0.41 1.99 -4.62
CA TRP A 40 0.74 1.92 -3.72
C TRP A 40 1.48 0.59 -3.77
N LEU A 41 0.76 -0.54 -3.94
CA LEU A 41 1.38 -1.85 -4.12
C LEU A 41 2.21 -1.95 -5.40
N GLU A 42 1.75 -1.30 -6.47
CA GLU A 42 2.38 -1.32 -7.78
C GLU A 42 3.22 -0.06 -8.07
N HIS A 43 3.42 0.81 -7.07
CA HIS A 43 4.14 2.06 -7.28
C HIS A 43 5.58 1.79 -7.77
N PRO A 44 6.03 2.40 -8.90
CA PRO A 44 7.30 2.06 -9.53
C PRO A 44 8.52 2.35 -8.65
N ASP A 45 8.43 3.36 -7.78
CA ASP A 45 9.52 3.73 -6.86
C ASP A 45 9.49 3.02 -5.50
N LEU A 46 8.44 2.23 -5.17
CA LEU A 46 8.30 1.65 -3.84
C LEU A 46 8.25 0.12 -3.87
N CYS A 47 9.09 -0.50 -3.05
CA CYS A 47 8.90 -1.91 -2.70
C CYS A 47 7.85 -1.99 -1.57
N THR A 48 6.60 -2.25 -1.95
CA THR A 48 5.45 -2.19 -1.03
C THR A 48 4.86 -3.57 -0.79
N THR A 49 4.46 -3.84 0.45
CA THR A 49 3.69 -5.02 0.83
C THR A 49 2.53 -4.63 1.75
N GLU A 50 1.54 -5.50 1.86
CA GLU A 50 0.50 -5.40 2.87
C GLU A 50 0.89 -6.21 4.10
N VAL A 51 0.66 -5.63 5.28
CA VAL A 51 0.75 -6.27 6.59
C VAL A 51 -0.66 -6.35 7.15
N VAL A 52 -1.16 -7.58 7.36
CA VAL A 52 -2.43 -7.79 8.07
C VAL A 52 -2.17 -7.59 9.56
N THR A 53 -2.75 -6.53 10.12
CA THR A 53 -2.55 -6.14 11.53
C THR A 53 -3.64 -6.68 12.45
N GLY A 54 -4.77 -7.11 11.89
CA GLY A 54 -5.86 -7.73 12.62
C GLY A 54 -6.92 -8.33 11.68
N PRO A 55 -8.00 -8.90 12.23
CA PRO A 55 -9.05 -9.54 11.43
C PRO A 55 -9.76 -8.61 10.46
N ALA A 56 -9.82 -7.31 10.77
CA ALA A 56 -10.48 -6.29 9.96
C ALA A 56 -9.55 -5.12 9.58
N SER A 57 -8.26 -5.22 9.89
CA SER A 57 -7.29 -4.14 9.66
C SER A 57 -6.01 -4.65 8.97
N ALA A 58 -5.51 -3.83 8.06
CA ALA A 58 -4.27 -4.03 7.35
C ALA A 58 -3.64 -2.67 7.03
N THR A 59 -2.33 -2.68 6.87
CA THR A 59 -1.51 -1.51 6.59
C THR A 59 -0.61 -1.83 5.40
N LEU A 60 -0.43 -0.89 4.48
CA LEU A 60 0.59 -1.01 3.44
C LEU A 60 1.89 -0.37 3.94
N VAL A 61 2.99 -1.11 3.80
CA VAL A 61 4.34 -0.64 4.14
C VAL A 61 5.18 -0.70 2.89
N GLY A 62 5.76 0.44 2.51
CA GLY A 62 6.62 0.56 1.35
C GLY A 62 7.95 1.22 1.69
N ILE A 63 9.04 0.71 1.12
CA ILE A 63 10.35 1.35 1.19
C ILE A 63 10.71 1.92 -0.19
N LEU A 64 11.44 3.04 -0.20
CA LEU A 64 11.97 3.61 -1.44
C LEU A 64 12.97 2.64 -2.09
N ARG A 65 12.82 2.39 -3.40
CA ARG A 65 13.77 1.63 -4.23
C ARG A 65 15.00 2.45 -4.59
#